data_AF-A0A3N5VIX5-F1
#
_entry.id   AF-A0A3N5VIX5-F1
#
_cell.length_a   1.000
_cell.length_b   1.000
_cell.length_c   1.000
_cell.angle_alpha   90.00
_cell.angle_beta   90.00
_cell.angle_gamma   90.00
#
_symmetry.space_group_name_H-M   'P 1'
#
loop_
_entity.id
_entity.type
_entity.pdbx_description
1 polymer ?
#
loop_
_entity_poly.entity_id
_entity_poly.type
_entity_poly.pdbx_seq_one_letter_code
_entity_poly.pdbx_strand_id
1 'polypeptide(L)'
;MSEWYHARGGQQNGPVTFEQLKALARSGGLDAKDLVWTSTMKDWQPAGQVDGLFDAPPPVPSADPSNPYAAPQSAWNEPAVVTGAALQEIPPGSEPIDVGACVKRGFELTKRHFGTILLVGLAYFGVTIVASLLLGNIDSALGFGTTQRQWQTEGGNILAKYQQTGGPFSLILGNVLSIFLSLGLVRIGLNLVSGREVSVAQLFGGSRKLLPAIGASILFGAMMIVGFLLLIVPGIYVILRFGQFMNAMVDRDLGMMESLSYSSSITTNNRLNILLLGLLSIVIVIAGALALVVGLIFAYPLVWMSWMVAFRWMQYGSRAAMDHPGTTTPLLSGGQSA
;
A
#
# COMPACT_ATOMS: atom_id res chain seq x y z
N MET A 1 -27.87 41.24 -27.54
CA MET A 1 -27.87 40.45 -26.30
C MET A 1 -27.01 39.23 -26.56
N SER A 2 -25.98 38.98 -25.76
CA SER A 2 -25.11 37.82 -25.96
C SER A 2 -25.85 36.56 -25.52
N GLU A 3 -25.99 35.59 -26.42
CA GLU A 3 -26.56 34.28 -26.10
C GLU A 3 -25.50 33.40 -25.43
N TRP A 4 -25.89 32.74 -24.35
CA TRP A 4 -25.04 31.86 -23.54
C TRP A 4 -25.54 30.42 -23.60
N TYR A 5 -24.60 29.48 -23.58
CA TYR A 5 -24.84 28.06 -23.52
C TYR A 5 -24.11 27.49 -22.29
N HIS A 6 -24.69 26.47 -21.66
CA HIS A 6 -24.07 25.74 -20.56
C HIS A 6 -24.13 24.24 -20.79
N ALA A 7 -23.13 23.50 -20.31
CA ALA A 7 -23.07 22.05 -20.43
C ALA A 7 -22.96 21.41 -19.05
N ARG A 8 -23.90 20.50 -18.74
CA ARG A 8 -23.99 19.77 -17.48
C ARG A 8 -24.17 18.28 -17.76
N GLY A 9 -23.28 17.45 -17.22
CA GLY A 9 -23.34 16.00 -17.44
C GLY A 9 -23.19 15.57 -18.91
N GLY A 10 -22.52 16.39 -19.73
CA GLY A 10 -22.30 16.12 -21.16
C GLY A 10 -23.44 16.53 -22.10
N GLN A 11 -24.54 17.12 -21.59
CA GLN A 11 -25.59 17.72 -22.41
C GLN A 11 -25.47 19.24 -22.45
N GLN A 12 -25.51 19.80 -23.66
CA GLN A 12 -25.47 21.23 -23.92
C GLN A 12 -26.90 21.81 -23.90
N ASN A 13 -27.10 22.84 -23.09
CA ASN A 13 -28.37 23.51 -22.88
C ASN A 13 -28.23 25.01 -23.21
N GLY A 14 -29.18 25.56 -23.96
CA GLY A 14 -29.23 26.97 -24.37
C GLY A 14 -30.04 27.18 -25.66
N PRO A 15 -30.13 28.43 -26.18
CA PRO A 15 -29.52 29.65 -25.65
C PRO A 15 -30.27 30.25 -24.45
N VAL A 16 -29.53 30.76 -23.46
CA VAL A 16 -30.03 31.53 -22.31
C VAL A 16 -29.35 32.90 -22.24
N THR A 17 -29.97 33.86 -21.55
CA THR A 17 -29.34 35.17 -21.28
C THR A 17 -28.37 35.08 -20.11
N PHE A 18 -27.43 36.04 -20.00
CA PHE A 18 -26.49 36.09 -18.87
C PHE A 18 -27.20 36.19 -17.50
N GLU A 19 -28.31 36.93 -17.44
CA GLU A 19 -29.15 37.04 -16.23
C GLU A 19 -29.80 35.70 -15.84
N GLN A 20 -30.26 34.93 -16.83
CA GLN A 20 -30.79 33.58 -16.58
C GLN A 20 -29.69 32.61 -16.15
N LEU A 21 -28.50 32.73 -16.72
CA LEU A 21 -27.33 31.94 -16.34
C LEU A 21 -26.94 32.23 -14.87
N LYS A 22 -27.00 33.50 -14.45
CA LYS A 22 -26.79 33.93 -13.06
C LYS A 22 -27.89 33.43 -12.12
N ALA A 23 -29.14 33.41 -12.56
CA ALA A 23 -30.25 32.82 -11.81
C ALA A 23 -30.10 31.29 -11.64
N LEU A 24 -29.57 30.59 -12.65
CA LEU A 24 -29.23 29.16 -12.57
C LEU A 24 -28.07 28.90 -11.61
N ALA A 25 -27.05 29.75 -11.60
CA ALA A 25 -25.95 29.67 -10.62
C ALA A 25 -26.45 29.86 -9.18
N ARG A 26 -27.32 30.85 -8.94
CA ARG A 26 -27.90 31.12 -7.61
C ARG A 26 -28.86 30.04 -7.12
N SER A 27 -29.59 29.36 -8.02
CA SER A 27 -30.55 28.31 -7.67
C SER A 27 -29.91 26.91 -7.53
N GLY A 28 -28.59 26.77 -7.70
CA GLY A 28 -27.89 25.48 -7.68
C GLY A 28 -28.06 24.66 -8.97
N GLY A 29 -28.60 25.28 -10.03
CA GLY A 29 -28.75 24.70 -11.36
C GLY A 29 -27.45 24.65 -12.17
N LEU A 30 -26.42 25.41 -11.78
CA LEU A 30 -25.11 25.51 -12.42
C LEU A 30 -24.00 25.52 -11.36
N ASP A 31 -23.08 24.55 -11.43
CA ASP A 31 -21.91 24.43 -10.53
C ASP A 31 -20.70 25.18 -11.13
N ALA A 32 -19.76 25.63 -10.30
CA ALA A 32 -18.56 26.36 -10.73
C ALA A 32 -17.68 25.58 -11.71
N LYS A 33 -17.79 24.24 -11.71
CA LYS A 33 -17.10 23.32 -12.63
C LYS A 33 -17.84 23.07 -13.95
N ASP A 34 -19.10 23.46 -14.06
CA ASP A 34 -19.87 23.27 -15.29
C ASP A 34 -19.34 24.17 -16.40
N LEU A 35 -19.40 23.73 -17.65
CA LEU A 35 -18.83 24.49 -18.77
C LEU A 35 -19.87 25.48 -19.32
N VAL A 36 -19.45 26.71 -19.59
CA VAL A 36 -20.25 27.76 -20.22
C VAL A 36 -19.53 28.34 -21.43
N TRP A 37 -20.30 28.77 -22.42
CA TRP A 37 -19.77 29.34 -23.65
C TRP A 37 -20.70 30.40 -24.22
N THR A 38 -20.12 31.40 -24.89
CA THR A 38 -20.84 32.40 -25.67
C THR A 38 -20.08 32.70 -26.96
N SER A 39 -20.77 33.27 -27.95
CA SER A 39 -20.22 33.63 -29.27
C SER A 39 -18.95 34.49 -29.26
N THR A 40 -18.62 35.15 -28.15
CA THR A 40 -17.40 35.95 -27.99
C THR A 40 -16.21 35.17 -27.40
N MET A 41 -16.40 33.89 -27.04
CA MET A 41 -15.37 33.03 -26.45
C MET A 41 -14.81 32.06 -27.47
N LYS A 42 -13.48 31.86 -27.43
CA LYS A 42 -12.78 30.93 -28.32
C LYS A 42 -13.09 29.46 -27.99
N ASP A 43 -13.20 29.13 -26.72
CA ASP A 43 -13.43 27.78 -26.21
C ASP A 43 -14.40 27.81 -25.01
N TRP A 44 -14.98 26.66 -24.66
CA TRP A 44 -15.79 26.50 -23.45
C TRP A 44 -14.95 26.75 -22.19
N GLN A 45 -15.49 27.50 -21.24
CA GLN A 45 -14.81 27.82 -19.99
C GLN A 45 -15.63 27.35 -18.79
N PRO A 46 -14.99 26.95 -17.67
CA PRO A 46 -15.70 26.67 -16.43
C PRO A 46 -16.48 27.90 -15.95
N ALA A 47 -17.71 27.70 -15.49
CA ALA A 47 -18.61 28.76 -15.02
C ALA A 47 -17.95 29.60 -13.91
N GLY A 48 -17.16 28.98 -13.02
CA GLY A 48 -16.46 29.68 -11.94
C GLY A 48 -15.36 30.64 -12.40
N GLN A 49 -14.93 30.56 -13.67
CA GLN A 49 -13.95 31.48 -14.25
C GLN A 49 -14.60 32.66 -15.00
N VAL A 50 -15.93 32.67 -15.12
CA VAL A 50 -16.66 33.77 -15.76
C VAL A 50 -16.95 34.86 -14.73
N ASP A 51 -16.28 36.00 -14.90
CA ASP A 51 -16.44 37.17 -14.04
C ASP A 51 -17.92 37.60 -13.93
N GLY A 52 -18.40 37.73 -12.70
CA GLY A 52 -19.76 38.19 -12.39
C GLY A 52 -20.87 37.13 -12.44
N LEU A 53 -20.55 35.88 -12.79
CA LEU A 53 -21.50 34.77 -12.83
C LEU A 53 -21.83 34.21 -11.43
N PHE A 54 -20.84 34.19 -10.54
CA PHE A 54 -21.00 33.89 -9.12
C PHE A 54 -20.76 35.17 -8.31
N ASP A 55 -21.76 35.62 -7.55
CA ASP A 55 -21.58 36.75 -6.64
C ASP A 55 -20.76 36.30 -5.42
N ALA A 56 -19.86 37.17 -4.96
CA ALA A 56 -19.19 36.97 -3.68
C ALA A 56 -20.22 36.88 -2.54
N PRO A 57 -20.01 36.03 -1.52
CA PRO A 57 -20.86 36.01 -0.33
C PRO A 57 -20.93 37.41 0.29
N PRO A 58 -22.07 37.82 0.86
CA PRO A 58 -22.16 39.09 1.57
C PRO A 58 -21.08 39.13 2.67
N PRO A 59 -20.41 40.28 2.88
CA PRO A 59 -19.44 40.41 3.96
C PRO A 59 -20.15 40.13 5.29
N VAL A 60 -19.65 39.14 6.02
CA VAL A 60 -20.10 38.87 7.40
C VAL A 60 -19.89 40.12 8.24
N PRO A 61 -20.87 40.54 9.07
CA PRO A 61 -20.69 41.65 9.99
C PRO A 61 -19.48 41.39 10.89
N SER A 62 -18.49 42.28 10.87
CA SER A 62 -17.37 42.25 11.81
C SER A 62 -17.92 42.30 13.24
N ALA A 63 -17.48 41.36 14.08
CA ALA A 63 -17.92 41.25 15.47
C ALA A 63 -17.68 42.55 16.24
N ASP A 64 -18.70 43.00 16.98
CA ASP A 64 -18.63 44.13 17.90
C ASP A 64 -17.65 43.79 19.04
N PRO A 65 -16.54 44.55 19.23
CA PRO A 65 -15.54 44.27 20.26
C PRO A 65 -16.04 44.45 21.69
N SER A 66 -17.27 44.94 21.89
CA SER A 66 -17.88 45.14 23.21
C SER A 66 -18.68 43.94 23.75
N ASN A 67 -18.83 42.85 22.99
CA ASN A 67 -19.63 41.69 23.42
C ASN A 67 -18.78 40.60 24.14
N PRO A 68 -18.85 40.48 25.48
CA PRO A 68 -18.09 39.48 26.25
C PRO A 68 -18.55 38.03 26.04
N TYR A 69 -19.66 37.80 25.30
CA TYR A 69 -20.16 36.47 24.94
C TYR A 69 -19.99 36.14 23.45
N ALA A 70 -19.18 36.90 22.71
CA ALA A 70 -18.85 36.55 21.33
C ALA A 70 -18.08 35.21 21.28
N ALA A 71 -18.60 34.24 20.53
CA ALA A 71 -17.93 32.96 20.36
C ALA A 71 -16.55 33.18 19.70
N PRO A 72 -15.48 32.53 20.18
CA PRO A 72 -14.16 32.66 19.56
C PRO A 72 -14.25 32.19 18.10
N GLN A 73 -13.91 33.09 17.17
CA GLN A 73 -13.81 32.74 15.76
C GLN A 73 -12.59 31.82 15.59
N SER A 74 -12.82 30.50 15.55
CA SER A 74 -11.80 29.57 15.08
C SER A 74 -11.61 29.84 13.59
N ALA A 75 -10.51 30.48 13.23
CA ALA A 75 -10.03 30.51 11.85
C ALA A 75 -9.56 29.09 11.48
N TRP A 76 -10.50 28.20 11.21
CA TRP A 76 -10.23 27.00 10.43
C TRP A 76 -9.93 27.47 9.02
N ASN A 77 -8.64 27.72 8.74
CA ASN A 77 -8.17 27.61 7.37
C ASN A 77 -8.38 26.15 6.99
N GLU A 78 -9.37 25.87 6.14
CA GLU A 78 -9.36 24.64 5.37
C GLU A 78 -7.95 24.56 4.74
N PRO A 79 -7.16 23.51 5.04
CA PRO A 79 -5.92 23.32 4.32
C PRO A 79 -6.33 23.27 2.85
N ALA A 80 -5.77 24.21 2.06
CA ALA A 80 -5.99 24.25 0.63
C ALA A 80 -5.93 22.81 0.14
N VAL A 81 -7.01 22.33 -0.49
CA VAL A 81 -6.99 21.03 -1.14
C VAL A 81 -5.92 21.16 -2.21
N VAL A 82 -4.71 20.73 -1.91
CA VAL A 82 -3.61 20.68 -2.86
C VAL A 82 -3.94 19.52 -3.78
N THR A 83 -4.87 19.76 -4.70
CA THR A 83 -5.05 18.89 -5.87
C THR A 83 -3.75 18.96 -6.66
N GLY A 84 -2.90 17.94 -6.52
CA GLY A 84 -1.85 17.65 -7.49
C GLY A 84 -0.40 17.90 -7.09
N ALA A 85 -0.07 18.26 -5.84
CA ALA A 85 1.33 18.17 -5.41
C ALA A 85 1.62 16.72 -5.00
N ALA A 86 2.54 16.06 -5.71
CA ALA A 86 3.05 14.76 -5.31
C ALA A 86 3.46 14.81 -3.83
N LEU A 87 2.94 13.89 -3.01
CA LEU A 87 3.24 13.85 -1.58
C LEU A 87 4.76 13.77 -1.41
N GLN A 88 5.34 14.79 -0.77
CA GLN A 88 6.77 14.79 -0.48
C GLN A 88 7.09 13.74 0.59
N GLU A 89 8.17 12.99 0.37
CA GLU A 89 8.70 12.08 1.36
C GLU A 89 9.25 12.85 2.57
N ILE A 90 9.04 12.29 3.76
CA ILE A 90 9.59 12.83 5.00
C ILE A 90 11.07 12.44 5.13
N PRO A 91 11.90 13.24 5.82
CA PRO A 91 13.25 12.81 6.18
C PRO A 91 13.20 11.50 6.99
N PRO A 92 14.04 10.49 6.67
CA PRO A 92 14.05 9.22 7.38
C PRO A 92 14.17 9.37 8.90
N GLY A 93 13.26 8.75 9.65
CA GLY A 93 13.27 8.78 11.11
C GLY A 93 12.79 10.09 11.76
N SER A 94 12.26 11.03 10.97
CA SER A 94 11.69 12.29 11.49
C SER A 94 10.36 12.08 12.24
N GLU A 95 9.56 11.11 11.83
CA GLU A 95 8.29 10.76 12.47
C GLU A 95 8.36 9.33 13.03
N PRO A 96 8.04 9.12 14.32
CA PRO A 96 7.96 7.79 14.89
C PRO A 96 6.75 7.03 14.31
N ILE A 97 6.93 5.74 14.05
CA ILE A 97 5.84 4.84 13.61
C ILE A 97 4.83 4.70 14.74
N ASP A 98 3.57 5.01 14.46
CA ASP A 98 2.44 4.59 15.29
C ASP A 98 2.03 3.16 14.87
N VAL A 99 2.42 2.20 15.71
CA VAL A 99 2.13 0.77 15.50
C VAL A 99 0.63 0.50 15.47
N GLY A 100 -0.15 1.19 16.32
CA GLY A 100 -1.60 1.02 16.39
C GLY A 100 -2.28 1.53 15.13
N ALA A 101 -1.86 2.69 14.63
CA ALA A 101 -2.35 3.23 13.36
C ALA A 101 -2.00 2.31 12.18
N CYS A 102 -0.79 1.75 12.15
CA CYS A 102 -0.37 0.80 11.10
C CYS A 102 -1.24 -0.47 11.09
N VAL A 103 -1.47 -1.08 12.25
CA VAL A 103 -2.30 -2.29 12.35
C VAL A 103 -3.77 -1.99 12.06
N LYS A 104 -4.31 -0.88 12.58
CA LYS A 104 -5.68 -0.46 12.28
C LYS A 104 -5.88 -0.26 10.77
N ARG A 105 -4.94 0.45 10.12
CA ARG A 105 -4.98 0.63 8.68
C ARG A 105 -4.83 -0.67 7.92
N GLY A 106 -3.89 -1.53 8.34
CA GLY A 106 -3.71 -2.87 7.77
C GLY A 106 -4.99 -3.71 7.83
N PHE A 107 -5.72 -3.62 8.94
CA PHE A 107 -7.02 -4.27 9.13
C PHE A 107 -8.10 -3.72 8.20
N GLU A 108 -8.18 -2.40 8.05
CA GLU A 108 -9.11 -1.77 7.11
C GLU A 108 -8.84 -2.18 5.67
N LEU A 109 -7.57 -2.09 5.22
CA LEU A 109 -7.18 -2.50 3.87
C LEU A 109 -7.45 -3.99 3.62
N THR A 110 -7.16 -4.83 4.60
CA THR A 110 -7.43 -6.27 4.52
C THR A 110 -8.92 -6.55 4.34
N LYS A 111 -9.80 -5.86 5.08
CA LYS A 111 -11.26 -5.99 4.90
C LYS A 111 -11.73 -5.46 3.55
N ARG A 112 -11.26 -4.27 3.13
CA ARG A 112 -11.67 -3.62 1.88
C ARG A 112 -11.29 -4.44 0.64
N HIS A 113 -10.11 -5.03 0.65
CA HIS A 113 -9.55 -5.77 -0.49
C HIS A 113 -9.43 -7.28 -0.21
N PHE A 114 -10.24 -7.83 0.70
CA PHE A 114 -10.09 -9.21 1.15
C PHE A 114 -10.13 -10.21 -0.01
N GLY A 115 -11.09 -10.06 -0.93
CA GLY A 115 -11.22 -10.93 -2.10
C GLY A 115 -9.98 -10.94 -2.98
N THR A 116 -9.43 -9.75 -3.29
CA THR A 116 -8.21 -9.62 -4.10
C THR A 116 -6.99 -10.19 -3.39
N ILE A 117 -6.82 -9.90 -2.10
CA ILE A 117 -5.69 -10.41 -1.31
C ILE A 117 -5.77 -11.93 -1.18
N LEU A 118 -6.97 -12.47 -0.94
CA LEU A 118 -7.19 -13.91 -0.86
C LEU A 118 -6.91 -14.59 -2.21
N LEU A 119 -7.36 -14.01 -3.31
CA LEU A 119 -7.10 -14.53 -4.66
C LEU A 119 -5.61 -14.52 -4.97
N VAL A 120 -4.90 -13.42 -4.69
CA VAL A 120 -3.43 -13.32 -4.82
C VAL A 120 -2.73 -14.34 -3.94
N GLY A 121 -3.19 -14.53 -2.69
CA GLY A 121 -2.65 -15.52 -1.76
C GLY A 121 -2.86 -16.96 -2.26
N LEU A 122 -4.04 -17.28 -2.78
CA LEU A 122 -4.33 -18.59 -3.38
C LEU A 122 -3.51 -18.83 -4.64
N ALA A 123 -3.34 -17.82 -5.49
CA ALA A 123 -2.49 -17.91 -6.68
C ALA A 123 -1.02 -18.17 -6.27
N TYR A 124 -0.50 -17.40 -5.30
CA TYR A 124 0.84 -17.60 -4.74
C TYR A 124 1.02 -19.02 -4.18
N PHE A 125 0.07 -19.48 -3.36
CA PHE A 125 0.12 -20.80 -2.74
C PHE A 125 0.01 -21.92 -3.77
N GLY A 126 -0.91 -21.79 -4.73
CA GLY A 126 -1.12 -22.76 -5.82
C GLY A 126 0.12 -22.90 -6.70
N VAL A 127 0.73 -21.78 -7.13
CA VAL A 127 1.98 -21.79 -7.90
C VAL A 127 3.11 -22.45 -7.11
N THR A 128 3.23 -22.12 -5.82
CA THR A 128 4.27 -22.69 -4.95
C THR A 128 4.09 -24.20 -4.76
N ILE A 129 2.85 -24.68 -4.56
CA ILE A 129 2.56 -26.12 -4.46
C ILE A 129 2.90 -26.83 -5.77
N VAL A 130 2.40 -26.32 -6.90
CA VAL A 130 2.63 -26.95 -8.21
C VAL A 130 4.13 -27.03 -8.50
N ALA A 131 4.86 -25.94 -8.28
CA ALA A 131 6.31 -25.94 -8.45
C ALA A 131 7.02 -26.92 -7.51
N SER A 132 6.62 -26.97 -6.23
CA SER A 132 7.22 -27.88 -5.26
C SER A 132 7.00 -29.34 -5.63
N LEU A 133 5.80 -29.70 -6.11
CA LEU A 133 5.51 -31.05 -6.58
C LEU A 133 6.33 -31.41 -7.83
N LEU A 134 6.44 -30.50 -8.79
CA LEU A 134 7.23 -30.72 -10.01
C LEU A 134 8.72 -30.90 -9.68
N LEU A 135 9.27 -30.02 -8.84
CA LEU A 135 10.68 -30.07 -8.46
C LEU A 135 11.01 -31.30 -7.60
N GLY A 136 10.12 -31.72 -6.70
CA GLY A 136 10.31 -32.95 -5.91
C GLY A 136 10.35 -34.22 -6.77
N ASN A 137 9.57 -34.27 -7.86
CA ASN A 137 9.66 -35.37 -8.84
C ASN A 137 11.01 -35.37 -9.57
N ILE A 138 11.57 -34.20 -9.88
CA ILE A 138 12.89 -34.07 -10.50
C ILE A 138 13.99 -34.56 -9.54
N ASP A 139 13.95 -34.14 -8.27
CA ASP A 139 14.89 -34.61 -7.25
C ASP A 139 14.82 -36.14 -7.09
N SER A 140 13.61 -36.70 -7.09
CA SER A 140 13.39 -38.15 -7.01
C SER A 140 13.96 -38.88 -8.24
N ALA A 141 13.73 -38.35 -9.45
CA ALA A 141 14.24 -38.93 -10.69
C ALA A 141 15.77 -38.88 -10.79
N LEU A 142 16.39 -37.83 -10.24
CA LEU A 142 17.85 -37.65 -10.21
C LEU A 142 18.53 -38.37 -9.04
N GLY A 143 17.77 -39.08 -8.19
CA GLY A 143 18.31 -39.81 -7.04
C GLY A 143 18.71 -38.93 -5.85
N PHE A 144 18.32 -37.65 -5.85
CA PHE A 144 18.52 -36.73 -4.71
C PHE A 144 17.34 -36.71 -3.73
N GLY A 145 16.21 -37.35 -4.07
CA GLY A 145 15.06 -37.46 -3.20
C GLY A 145 15.40 -38.26 -1.94
N THR A 146 15.48 -37.59 -0.78
CA THR A 146 15.67 -38.29 0.49
C THR A 146 14.37 -38.98 0.90
N THR A 147 14.29 -40.29 0.69
CA THR A 147 13.21 -41.09 1.26
C THR A 147 13.53 -41.30 2.73
N GLN A 148 13.00 -40.46 3.62
CA GLN A 148 13.01 -40.76 5.05
C GLN A 148 12.21 -42.07 5.23
N ARG A 149 12.88 -43.15 5.67
CA ARG A 149 12.21 -44.38 6.11
C ARG A 149 11.45 -44.05 7.39
N GLN A 150 10.17 -43.74 7.25
CA GLN A 150 9.28 -43.55 8.38
C GLN A 150 8.86 -44.91 8.94
N TRP A 151 8.93 -45.08 10.25
CA TRP A 151 8.36 -46.23 10.94
C TRP A 151 6.85 -46.27 10.63
N GLN A 152 6.42 -47.30 9.89
CA GLN A 152 5.03 -47.46 9.49
C GLN A 152 4.19 -47.81 10.71
N THR A 153 3.49 -46.83 11.27
CA THR A 153 2.31 -47.13 12.10
C THR A 153 1.18 -47.47 11.14
N GLU A 154 0.58 -48.65 11.26
CA GLU A 154 -0.44 -49.23 10.35
C GLU A 154 -1.75 -48.42 10.17
N GLY A 155 -1.85 -47.21 10.70
CA GLY A 155 -2.94 -46.25 10.44
C GLY A 155 -2.50 -44.84 10.04
N GLY A 156 -1.19 -44.61 9.82
CA GLY A 156 -0.58 -43.30 9.71
C GLY A 156 -0.35 -42.80 8.27
N ASN A 157 -1.31 -42.01 7.78
CA ASN A 157 -1.15 -40.87 6.88
C ASN A 157 -0.67 -41.10 5.43
N ILE A 158 -1.64 -41.04 4.51
CA ILE A 158 -1.46 -40.57 3.13
C ILE A 158 -0.70 -39.22 3.10
N LEU A 159 -0.87 -38.40 4.15
CA LEU A 159 -0.16 -37.12 4.38
C LEU A 159 1.35 -37.29 4.62
N ALA A 160 1.79 -38.39 5.23
CA ALA A 160 3.21 -38.64 5.56
C ALA A 160 4.03 -39.02 4.33
N LYS A 161 3.39 -39.60 3.29
CA LYS A 161 4.04 -39.89 1.99
C LYS A 161 4.36 -38.62 1.19
N TYR A 162 3.68 -37.51 1.48
CA TYR A 162 3.96 -36.20 0.88
C TYR A 162 4.96 -35.36 1.69
N GLN A 163 5.42 -35.85 2.84
CA GLN A 163 6.48 -35.23 3.62
C GLN A 163 7.85 -35.61 3.04
N GLN A 164 7.99 -35.51 1.71
CA GLN A 164 9.29 -35.57 1.07
C GLN A 164 10.09 -34.35 1.54
N THR A 165 11.15 -34.57 2.29
CA THR A 165 12.19 -33.57 2.48
C THR A 165 12.78 -33.30 1.10
N GLY A 166 12.42 -32.16 0.51
CA GLY A 166 12.81 -31.79 -0.86
C GLY A 166 14.33 -31.90 -1.07
N GLY A 167 14.73 -32.35 -2.26
CA GLY A 167 16.14 -32.45 -2.61
C GLY A 167 16.76 -31.07 -2.89
N PRO A 168 18.06 -31.03 -3.21
CA PRO A 168 18.79 -29.78 -3.39
C PRO A 168 18.21 -28.93 -4.54
N PHE A 169 17.63 -29.53 -5.59
CA PHE A 169 17.02 -28.76 -6.67
C PHE A 169 15.71 -28.12 -6.22
N SER A 170 14.82 -28.86 -5.53
CA SER A 170 13.61 -28.28 -4.95
C SER A 170 13.91 -27.18 -3.96
N LEU A 171 14.99 -27.27 -3.18
CA LEU A 171 15.41 -26.22 -2.26
C LEU A 171 15.88 -24.97 -3.00
N ILE A 172 16.81 -25.10 -3.94
CA ILE A 172 17.40 -23.96 -4.63
C ILE A 172 16.39 -23.30 -5.57
N LEU A 173 15.77 -24.07 -6.47
CA LEU A 173 14.80 -23.56 -7.44
C LEU A 173 13.51 -23.10 -6.76
N GLY A 174 13.07 -23.80 -5.71
CA GLY A 174 11.94 -23.38 -4.89
C GLY A 174 12.21 -22.04 -4.19
N ASN A 175 13.42 -21.83 -3.66
CA ASN A 175 13.79 -20.56 -3.05
C ASN A 175 13.86 -19.42 -4.08
N VAL A 176 14.43 -19.66 -5.27
CA VAL A 176 14.46 -18.68 -6.36
C VAL A 176 13.04 -18.30 -6.79
N LEU A 177 12.15 -19.27 -6.94
CA LEU A 177 10.74 -19.02 -7.26
C LEU A 177 10.04 -18.23 -6.14
N SER A 178 10.31 -18.58 -4.87
CA SER A 178 9.77 -17.87 -3.72
C SER A 178 10.19 -16.40 -3.72
N ILE A 179 11.48 -16.11 -3.95
CA ILE A 179 12.00 -14.73 -4.08
C ILE A 179 11.30 -14.02 -5.24
N PHE A 180 11.18 -14.66 -6.40
CA PHE A 180 10.51 -14.09 -7.56
C PHE A 180 9.04 -13.70 -7.28
N LEU A 181 8.27 -14.60 -6.68
CA LEU A 181 6.88 -14.33 -6.31
C LEU A 181 6.79 -13.29 -5.18
N SER A 182 7.76 -13.26 -4.26
CA SER A 182 7.81 -12.26 -3.18
C SER A 182 7.98 -10.84 -3.72
N LEU A 183 8.76 -10.62 -4.78
CA LEU A 183 8.89 -9.33 -5.45
C LEU A 183 7.56 -8.84 -6.02
N GLY A 184 6.82 -9.75 -6.67
CA GLY A 184 5.48 -9.46 -7.17
C GLY A 184 4.48 -9.20 -6.04
N LEU A 185 4.56 -9.96 -4.95
CA LEU A 185 3.71 -9.77 -3.78
C LEU A 185 3.97 -8.41 -3.13
N VAL A 186 5.23 -8.03 -2.91
CA VAL A 186 5.61 -6.69 -2.40
C VAL A 186 5.02 -5.60 -3.29
N ARG A 187 5.14 -5.72 -4.61
CA ARG A 187 4.56 -4.74 -5.56
C ARG A 187 3.05 -4.60 -5.38
N ILE A 188 2.34 -5.72 -5.26
CA ILE A 188 0.89 -5.73 -5.01
C ILE A 188 0.57 -5.05 -3.67
N GLY A 189 1.30 -5.38 -2.60
CA GLY A 189 1.07 -4.80 -1.29
C GLY A 189 1.28 -3.29 -1.27
N LEU A 190 2.35 -2.80 -1.88
CA LEU A 190 2.61 -1.37 -2.04
C LEU A 190 1.52 -0.69 -2.87
N ASN A 191 1.04 -1.33 -3.95
CA ASN A 191 -0.05 -0.81 -4.76
C ASN A 191 -1.37 -0.73 -3.99
N LEU A 192 -1.71 -1.74 -3.19
CA LEU A 192 -2.90 -1.73 -2.33
C LEU A 192 -2.87 -0.56 -1.34
N VAL A 193 -1.74 -0.35 -0.66
CA VAL A 193 -1.59 0.76 0.30
C VAL A 193 -1.63 2.12 -0.41
N SER A 194 -1.07 2.20 -1.62
CA SER A 194 -1.06 3.40 -2.44
C SER A 194 -2.38 3.65 -3.21
N GLY A 195 -3.37 2.76 -3.12
CA GLY A 195 -4.64 2.89 -3.83
C GLY A 195 -4.56 2.70 -5.35
N ARG A 196 -3.54 1.98 -5.83
CA ARG A 196 -3.36 1.63 -7.24
C ARG A 196 -4.10 0.33 -7.57
N GLU A 197 -4.38 0.12 -8.86
CA GLU A 197 -5.01 -1.11 -9.34
C GLU A 197 -4.09 -2.32 -9.15
N VAL A 198 -4.71 -3.44 -8.78
CA VAL A 198 -4.02 -4.68 -8.43
C VAL A 198 -4.53 -5.81 -9.31
N SER A 199 -3.59 -6.57 -9.86
CA SER A 199 -3.89 -7.77 -10.64
C SER A 199 -2.94 -8.91 -10.28
N VAL A 200 -3.42 -10.14 -10.41
CA VAL A 200 -2.63 -11.37 -10.13
C VAL A 200 -1.40 -11.47 -11.03
N ALA A 201 -1.49 -10.94 -12.26
CA ALA A 201 -0.38 -10.92 -13.19
C ALA A 201 0.85 -10.18 -12.62
N GLN A 202 0.65 -9.22 -11.71
CA GLN A 202 1.74 -8.51 -11.04
C GLN A 202 2.62 -9.44 -10.19
N LEU A 203 2.11 -10.59 -9.73
CA LEU A 203 2.92 -11.62 -9.04
C LEU A 203 4.09 -12.10 -9.90
N PHE A 204 3.90 -12.14 -11.23
CA PHE A 204 4.91 -12.61 -12.18
C PHE A 204 5.72 -11.45 -12.81
N GLY A 205 5.51 -10.21 -12.36
CA GLY A 205 6.16 -9.02 -12.91
C GLY A 205 7.56 -8.71 -12.37
N GLY A 206 8.11 -9.56 -11.51
CA GLY A 206 9.38 -9.33 -10.78
C GLY A 206 10.66 -9.76 -11.49
N SER A 207 10.60 -10.23 -12.75
CA SER A 207 11.72 -10.92 -13.41
C SER A 207 13.00 -10.10 -13.51
N ARG A 208 12.89 -8.80 -13.83
CA ARG A 208 14.06 -7.91 -13.99
C ARG A 208 14.84 -7.68 -12.70
N LYS A 209 14.20 -7.78 -11.54
CA LYS A 209 14.83 -7.58 -10.22
C LYS A 209 15.16 -8.88 -9.49
N LEU A 210 14.89 -10.03 -10.10
CA LEU A 210 15.17 -11.33 -9.50
C LEU A 210 16.66 -11.48 -9.14
N LEU A 211 17.56 -11.12 -10.05
CA LEU A 211 19.00 -11.31 -9.81
C LEU A 211 19.54 -10.37 -8.71
N PRO A 212 19.24 -9.05 -8.71
CA PRO A 212 19.54 -8.19 -7.57
C PRO A 212 18.91 -8.67 -6.25
N ALA A 213 17.67 -9.18 -6.28
CA ALA A 213 16.97 -9.67 -5.10
C ALA A 213 17.61 -10.94 -4.53
N ILE A 214 18.06 -11.87 -5.37
CA ILE A 214 18.81 -13.06 -4.95
C ILE A 214 20.11 -12.63 -4.27
N GLY A 215 20.88 -11.73 -4.89
CA GLY A 215 22.12 -11.21 -4.32
C GLY A 215 21.89 -10.54 -2.96
N ALA A 216 20.87 -9.67 -2.86
CA ALA A 216 20.52 -8.99 -1.62
C ALA A 216 20.06 -9.98 -0.54
N SER A 217 19.30 -11.01 -0.92
CA SER A 217 18.83 -12.04 0.01
C SER A 217 19.97 -12.91 0.54
N ILE A 218 20.95 -13.26 -0.30
CA ILE A 218 22.15 -13.99 0.13
C ILE A 218 22.97 -13.14 1.09
N LEU A 219 23.19 -11.87 0.75
CA LEU A 219 23.95 -10.94 1.60
C LEU A 219 23.25 -10.72 2.95
N PHE A 220 21.94 -10.46 2.94
CA PHE A 220 21.13 -10.34 4.15
C PHE A 220 21.14 -11.63 4.97
N GLY A 221 21.05 -12.79 4.32
CA GLY A 221 21.18 -14.11 4.95
C GLY A 221 22.52 -14.29 5.66
N ALA A 222 23.63 -13.95 5.00
CA ALA A 222 24.97 -14.01 5.58
C ALA A 222 25.10 -13.05 6.78
N MET A 223 24.58 -11.82 6.65
CA MET A 223 24.56 -10.85 7.75
C MET A 223 23.74 -11.34 8.94
N MET A 224 22.60 -11.98 8.71
CA MET A 224 21.79 -12.58 9.77
C MET A 224 22.53 -13.74 10.45
N ILE A 225 23.15 -14.65 9.68
CA ILE A 225 23.93 -15.77 10.24
C ILE A 225 25.05 -15.24 11.12
N VAL A 226 25.85 -14.28 10.62
CA VAL A 226 26.93 -13.65 11.40
C VAL A 226 26.35 -12.94 12.63
N GLY A 227 25.24 -12.23 12.49
CA GLY A 227 24.55 -11.57 13.59
C GLY A 227 24.18 -12.55 14.70
N PHE A 228 23.49 -13.65 14.37
CA PHE A 228 23.09 -14.66 15.34
C PHE A 228 24.25 -15.50 15.88
N LEU A 229 25.31 -15.71 15.09
CA LEU A 229 26.55 -16.34 15.55
C LEU A 229 27.23 -15.48 16.62
N LEU A 230 27.19 -14.16 16.45
CA LEU A 230 27.78 -13.22 17.40
C LEU A 230 26.94 -13.05 18.67
N LEU A 231 25.59 -13.15 18.61
CA LEU A 231 24.61 -13.24 19.72
C LEU A 231 23.17 -13.06 19.18
N ILE A 232 22.14 -13.34 19.99
CA ILE A 232 20.73 -13.12 19.58
C ILE A 232 20.43 -11.63 19.26
N VAL A 233 20.93 -10.71 20.09
CA VAL A 233 20.63 -9.27 19.95
C VAL A 233 21.19 -8.67 18.65
N PRO A 234 22.46 -8.91 18.27
CA PRO A 234 22.98 -8.50 16.96
C PRO A 234 22.18 -9.09 15.78
N GLY A 235 21.73 -10.34 15.86
CA GLY A 235 20.88 -10.96 14.83
C GLY A 235 19.54 -10.22 14.65
N ILE A 236 18.83 -9.96 15.74
CA ILE A 236 17.58 -9.18 15.73
C ILE A 236 17.83 -7.76 15.18
N TYR A 237 18.94 -7.13 15.58
CA TYR A 237 19.31 -5.81 15.08
C TYR A 237 19.46 -5.77 13.55
N VAL A 238 20.10 -6.79 12.95
CA VAL A 238 20.23 -6.91 11.49
C VAL A 238 18.86 -7.02 10.82
N ILE A 239 17.95 -7.84 11.37
CA ILE A 239 16.59 -7.99 10.83
C ILE A 239 15.83 -6.66 10.84
N LEU A 240 15.85 -5.94 11.97
CA LEU A 240 15.14 -4.67 12.09
C LEU A 240 15.72 -3.59 11.18
N ARG A 241 17.05 -3.59 10.98
CA ARG A 241 17.75 -2.57 10.19
C ARG A 241 17.64 -2.82 8.68
N PHE A 242 17.78 -4.07 8.26
CA PHE A 242 17.87 -4.42 6.84
C PHE A 242 16.62 -5.12 6.29
N GLY A 243 15.65 -5.48 7.13
CA GLY A 243 14.47 -6.26 6.72
C GLY A 243 13.53 -5.58 5.71
N GLN A 244 13.68 -4.28 5.45
CA GLN A 244 12.86 -3.55 4.46
C GLN A 244 13.51 -3.49 3.07
N PHE A 245 14.64 -4.16 2.85
CA PHE A 245 15.37 -4.10 1.59
C PHE A 245 14.53 -4.54 0.38
N MET A 246 13.66 -5.55 0.54
CA MET A 246 12.81 -6.04 -0.54
C MET A 246 11.76 -5.00 -0.94
N ASN A 247 11.15 -4.34 0.05
CA ASN A 247 10.20 -3.24 -0.18
C ASN A 247 10.89 -2.07 -0.89
N ALA A 248 12.10 -1.71 -0.45
CA ALA A 248 12.90 -0.66 -1.05
C ALA A 248 13.29 -0.95 -2.51
N MET A 249 13.66 -2.19 -2.81
CA MET A 249 14.05 -2.61 -4.16
C MET A 249 12.89 -2.50 -5.15
N VAL A 250 11.68 -2.89 -4.73
CA VAL A 250 10.49 -2.85 -5.58
C VAL A 250 9.96 -1.43 -5.73
N ASP A 251 10.01 -0.63 -4.68
CA ASP A 251 9.46 0.72 -4.67
C ASP A 251 10.31 1.72 -5.44
N ARG A 252 11.64 1.65 -5.28
CA ARG A 252 12.59 2.64 -5.82
C ARG A 252 13.52 2.10 -6.91
N ASP A 253 13.24 0.90 -7.43
CA ASP A 253 14.03 0.22 -8.46
C ASP A 253 15.53 0.08 -8.13
N LEU A 254 15.88 0.02 -6.83
CA LEU A 254 17.27 0.04 -6.36
C LEU A 254 18.04 -1.25 -6.67
N GLY A 255 19.38 -1.13 -6.74
CA GLY A 255 20.27 -2.28 -6.79
C GLY A 255 20.40 -3.03 -5.45
N MET A 256 21.16 -4.12 -5.45
CA MET A 256 21.41 -4.95 -4.25
C MET A 256 21.90 -4.12 -3.05
N MET A 257 23.06 -3.45 -3.19
CA MET A 257 23.69 -2.72 -2.09
C MET A 257 22.94 -1.45 -1.69
N GLU A 258 22.35 -0.77 -2.68
CA GLU A 258 21.55 0.43 -2.47
C GLU A 258 20.28 0.13 -1.69
N SER A 259 19.61 -0.99 -1.98
CA SER A 259 18.39 -1.39 -1.25
C SER A 259 18.64 -1.67 0.23
N LEU A 260 19.79 -2.27 0.57
CA LEU A 260 20.20 -2.52 1.95
C LEU A 260 20.56 -1.23 2.68
N SER A 261 21.33 -0.35 2.01
CA SER A 261 21.67 0.97 2.55
C SER A 261 20.42 1.81 2.80
N TYR A 262 19.47 1.80 1.87
CA TYR A 262 18.19 2.49 2.00
C TYR A 262 17.32 1.91 3.13
N SER A 263 17.25 0.57 3.25
CA SER A 263 16.55 -0.07 4.39
C SER A 263 17.14 0.39 5.72
N SER A 264 18.47 0.50 5.82
CA SER A 264 19.12 1.01 7.02
C SER A 264 18.77 2.47 7.31
N SER A 265 18.71 3.33 6.29
CA SER A 265 18.40 4.75 6.49
C SER A 265 16.94 4.94 6.91
N ILE A 266 16.01 4.27 6.24
CA ILE A 266 14.57 4.46 6.48
C ILE A 266 14.10 3.92 7.84
N THR A 267 14.78 2.90 8.36
CA THR A 267 14.49 2.30 9.68
C THR A 267 15.18 3.03 10.84
N THR A 268 15.98 4.06 10.56
CA THR A 268 16.65 4.85 11.60
C THR A 268 15.61 5.56 12.48
N ASN A 269 15.88 5.64 13.78
CA ASN A 269 14.98 6.17 14.81
C ASN A 269 13.68 5.38 15.05
N ASN A 270 13.35 4.39 14.22
CA ASN A 270 12.10 3.62 14.30
C ASN A 270 12.27 2.14 14.69
N ARG A 271 13.50 1.71 15.00
CA ARG A 271 13.84 0.29 15.25
C ARG A 271 13.00 -0.36 16.36
N LEU A 272 12.73 0.36 17.46
CA LEU A 272 11.90 -0.14 18.55
C LEU A 272 10.42 -0.26 18.14
N ASN A 273 9.91 0.69 17.36
CA ASN A 273 8.53 0.63 16.87
C ASN A 273 8.36 -0.51 15.85
N ILE A 274 9.37 -0.76 15.02
CA ILE A 274 9.40 -1.92 14.11
C ILE A 274 9.46 -3.23 14.91
N LEU A 275 10.26 -3.29 15.98
CA LEU A 275 10.29 -4.45 16.87
C LEU A 275 8.92 -4.68 17.52
N LEU A 276 8.29 -3.62 18.03
CA LEU A 276 6.96 -3.68 18.63
C LEU A 276 5.89 -4.14 17.62
N LEU A 277 5.94 -3.64 16.38
CA LEU A 277 5.09 -4.12 15.29
C LEU A 277 5.33 -5.61 15.01
N GLY A 278 6.58 -6.07 15.04
CA GLY A 278 6.93 -7.49 14.91
C GLY A 278 6.35 -8.35 16.03
N LEU A 279 6.48 -7.91 17.30
CA LEU A 279 5.89 -8.61 18.45
C LEU A 279 4.37 -8.63 18.37
N LEU A 280 3.74 -7.52 18.01
CA LEU A 280 2.30 -7.44 17.82
C LEU A 280 1.81 -8.34 16.68
N SER A 281 2.59 -8.43 15.59
CA SER A 281 2.31 -9.34 14.48
C SER A 281 2.29 -10.81 14.95
N ILE A 282 3.21 -11.20 15.83
CA ILE A 282 3.24 -12.55 16.43
C ILE A 282 1.96 -12.78 17.24
N VAL A 283 1.55 -11.82 18.07
CA VAL A 283 0.31 -11.91 18.86
C VAL A 283 -0.91 -12.05 17.96
N ILE A 284 -0.99 -11.29 16.86
CA ILE A 284 -2.07 -11.38 15.87
C ILE A 284 -2.13 -12.77 15.23
N VAL A 285 -0.98 -13.34 14.84
CA VAL A 285 -0.91 -14.68 14.26
C VAL A 285 -1.33 -15.75 15.28
N ILE A 286 -0.87 -15.64 16.53
CA ILE A 286 -1.28 -16.55 17.61
C ILE A 286 -2.78 -16.46 17.86
N ALA A 287 -3.36 -15.25 17.93
CA ALA A 287 -4.80 -15.06 18.07
C ALA A 287 -5.57 -15.67 16.88
N GLY A 288 -5.07 -15.50 15.66
CA GLY A 288 -5.63 -16.14 14.46
C GLY A 288 -5.56 -17.68 14.49
N ALA A 289 -4.49 -18.25 15.04
CA ALA A 289 -4.35 -19.69 15.23
C ALA A 289 -5.33 -20.22 16.29
N LEU A 290 -5.48 -19.50 17.42
CA LEU A 290 -6.43 -19.82 18.48
C LEU A 290 -7.89 -19.72 18.00
N ALA A 291 -8.17 -18.87 17.01
CA ALA A 291 -9.45 -18.81 16.29
C ALA A 291 -9.61 -19.96 15.27
N LEU A 292 -9.42 -21.20 15.74
CA LEU A 292 -9.63 -22.46 15.01
C LEU A 292 -8.87 -22.59 13.68
N VAL A 293 -7.67 -21.99 13.55
CA VAL A 293 -6.86 -21.98 12.31
C VAL A 293 -7.49 -21.21 11.15
N VAL A 294 -8.82 -21.13 11.04
CA VAL A 294 -9.55 -20.32 10.06
C VAL A 294 -9.19 -18.83 10.22
N GLY A 295 -8.94 -18.38 11.45
CA GLY A 295 -8.45 -17.02 11.72
C GLY A 295 -7.10 -16.70 11.07
N LEU A 296 -6.26 -17.69 10.75
CA LEU A 296 -4.97 -17.47 10.07
C LEU A 296 -5.14 -16.96 8.63
N ILE A 297 -6.21 -17.37 7.94
CA ILE A 297 -6.52 -16.91 6.58
C ILE A 297 -6.66 -15.38 6.57
N PHE A 298 -7.14 -14.80 7.66
CA PHE A 298 -7.26 -13.35 7.81
C PHE A 298 -6.04 -12.72 8.49
N ALA A 299 -5.42 -13.39 9.46
CA ALA A 299 -4.28 -12.86 10.22
C ALA A 299 -3.04 -12.63 9.34
N TYR A 300 -2.74 -13.52 8.39
CA TYR A 300 -1.58 -13.36 7.49
C TYR A 300 -1.70 -12.11 6.60
N PRO A 301 -2.81 -11.91 5.87
CA PRO A 301 -3.09 -10.66 5.17
C PRO A 301 -2.99 -9.41 6.04
N LEU A 302 -3.55 -9.47 7.26
CA LEU A 302 -3.53 -8.36 8.20
C LEU A 302 -2.09 -7.96 8.58
N VAL A 303 -1.28 -8.93 8.98
CA VAL A 303 0.13 -8.69 9.31
C VAL A 303 0.86 -8.13 8.09
N TRP A 304 0.70 -8.77 6.94
CA TRP A 304 1.34 -8.34 5.71
C TRP A 304 0.98 -6.89 5.33
N MET A 305 -0.31 -6.51 5.37
CA MET A 305 -0.74 -5.13 5.14
C MET A 305 -0.21 -4.16 6.17
N SER A 306 -0.15 -4.55 7.45
CA SER A 306 0.40 -3.71 8.52
C SER A 306 1.88 -3.37 8.27
N TRP A 307 2.66 -4.33 7.77
CA TRP A 307 4.05 -4.12 7.36
C TRP A 307 4.18 -3.21 6.14
N MET A 308 3.31 -3.35 5.14
CA MET A 308 3.31 -2.48 3.95
C MET A 308 2.94 -1.03 4.32
N VAL A 309 1.97 -0.85 5.23
CA VAL A 309 1.62 0.48 5.77
C VAL A 309 2.78 1.05 6.57
N ALA A 310 3.44 0.27 7.42
CA ALA A 310 4.59 0.73 8.19
C ALA A 310 5.75 1.16 7.27
N PHE A 311 5.99 0.44 6.18
CA PHE A 311 6.96 0.84 5.16
C PHE A 311 6.61 2.21 4.56
N ARG A 312 5.36 2.41 4.12
CA ARG A 312 4.89 3.70 3.60
C ARG A 312 4.88 4.80 4.66
N TRP A 313 4.64 4.48 5.93
CA TRP A 313 4.71 5.43 7.04
C TRP A 313 6.12 5.97 7.21
N MET A 314 7.15 5.12 7.10
CA MET A 314 8.53 5.61 7.18
C MET A 314 8.91 6.51 5.99
N GLN A 315 8.16 6.47 4.89
CA GLN A 315 8.36 7.34 3.71
C GLN A 315 7.53 8.62 3.76
N TYR A 316 6.27 8.55 4.21
CA TYR A 316 5.28 9.63 4.10
C TYR A 316 4.67 10.09 5.42
N GLY A 317 5.09 9.48 6.54
CA GLY A 317 4.56 9.75 7.88
C GLY A 317 3.13 9.24 8.07
N SER A 318 2.41 9.88 8.98
CA SER A 318 1.00 9.58 9.29
C SER A 318 0.06 9.59 8.08
N ARG A 319 0.43 10.30 7.00
CA ARG A 319 -0.32 10.32 5.72
C ARG A 319 -0.48 8.94 5.10
N ALA A 320 0.45 8.02 5.36
CA ALA A 320 0.38 6.65 4.86
C ALA A 320 -0.78 5.84 5.43
N ALA A 321 -1.33 6.25 6.58
CA ALA A 321 -2.46 5.57 7.24
C ALA A 321 -3.80 6.27 7.02
N MET A 322 -3.86 7.31 6.19
CA MET A 322 -5.06 8.14 6.00
C MET A 322 -5.65 8.00 4.59
N ASP A 323 -6.96 8.22 4.50
CA ASP A 323 -7.70 8.36 3.24
C ASP A 323 -8.01 9.84 2.97
N HIS A 324 -8.35 10.18 1.72
CA HIS A 324 -8.86 11.52 1.41
C HIS A 324 -10.16 11.76 2.19
N PRO A 325 -10.36 12.97 2.77
CA PRO A 325 -11.54 13.29 3.55
C PRO A 325 -12.84 12.95 2.80
N GLY A 326 -13.73 12.19 3.44
CA GLY A 326 -15.02 11.80 2.86
C GLY A 326 -14.96 10.69 1.80
N THR A 327 -13.80 10.05 1.59
CA THR A 327 -13.64 8.96 0.62
C THR A 327 -12.92 7.75 1.23
N THR A 328 -12.85 6.66 0.47
CA THR A 328 -12.05 5.47 0.80
C THR A 328 -10.75 5.40 0.00
N THR A 329 -10.40 6.47 -0.73
CA THR A 329 -9.17 6.51 -1.53
C THR A 329 -7.98 6.86 -0.64
N PRO A 330 -6.91 6.04 -0.61
CA PRO A 330 -5.72 6.34 0.18
C PRO A 330 -5.15 7.72 -0.19
N LEU A 331 -4.66 8.50 0.78
CA LEU A 331 -3.99 9.79 0.47
C LEU A 331 -2.81 9.62 -0.48
N LEU A 332 -2.18 8.45 -0.46
CA LEU A 332 -1.08 8.11 -1.34
C LEU A 332 -1.50 7.91 -2.82
N SER A 333 -2.81 7.83 -3.11
CA SER A 333 -3.33 7.72 -4.47
C SER A 333 -3.20 9.07 -5.18
N GLY A 334 -2.19 9.19 -6.04
CA GLY A 334 -1.87 10.42 -6.80
C GLY A 334 -0.48 11.01 -6.54
N GLY A 335 0.25 10.53 -5.53
CA GLY A 335 1.54 11.10 -5.13
C GLY A 335 2.79 10.49 -5.80
N GLN A 336 2.65 9.40 -6.56
CA GLN A 336 3.78 8.71 -7.19
C GLN A 336 3.53 8.59 -8.70
N SER A 337 3.83 9.66 -9.42
CA SER A 337 4.00 9.66 -10.87
C SER A 337 5.50 9.79 -11.18
N ALA A 338 6.18 8.65 -11.29
CA ALA A 338 7.40 8.38 -12.08
C ALA A 338 7.89 6.97 -11.77
#